data_AF-A0A959NWY9-F1
#
_entry.id   AF-A0A959NWY9-F1
#
_cell.length_a   1.000
_cell.length_b   1.000
_cell.length_c   1.000
_cell.angle_alpha   90.00
_cell.angle_beta   90.00
_cell.angle_gamma   90.00
#
_symmetry.space_group_name_H-M   'P 1'
#
loop_
_entity.id
_entity.type
_entity.pdbx_description
1 polymer ?
#
loop_
_entity_poly.entity_id
_entity_poly.type
_entity_poly.pdbx_seq_one_letter_code
_entity_poly.pdbx_strand_id
1 'polypeptide(L)'
;FFNTAFVLDWNNFAIKGIFAPLISKIIYYLASSNSNGNSYLTGESINIDVSKLIYPIIDVNLPGRIEKLNLQNEKSTYNYYNTFINGSYKFFSNNNLFSFASVNINSKESNLLKIERDSLTQILNEIFDENYLLILPNSNYLETIKEAKFGTELWKPFLIIAFIIALFEMFIARSTKKDISHLN
;
A
#
# COMPACT_ATOMS: atom_id res chain seq x y z
N PHE A 1 -9.61 2.98 -4.37
CA PHE A 1 -8.67 3.67 -5.26
C PHE A 1 -7.71 2.66 -5.86
N PHE A 2 -7.37 2.82 -7.14
CA PHE A 2 -6.31 2.02 -7.78
C PHE A 2 -5.01 2.83 -7.77
N ASN A 3 -3.93 2.24 -7.29
CA ASN A 3 -2.59 2.86 -7.26
C ASN A 3 -1.77 2.59 -8.54
N THR A 4 -2.43 2.19 -9.62
CA THR A 4 -1.76 1.82 -10.87
C THR A 4 -2.59 2.27 -12.05
N ALA A 5 -1.92 2.79 -13.08
CA ALA A 5 -2.57 3.21 -14.31
C ALA A 5 -2.94 1.98 -15.17
N PHE A 6 -4.06 2.05 -15.89
CA PHE A 6 -4.51 0.99 -16.80
C PHE A 6 -3.87 1.15 -18.19
N VAL A 7 -2.55 1.38 -18.24
CA VAL A 7 -1.77 1.56 -19.47
C VAL A 7 -0.74 0.44 -19.62
N LEU A 8 -0.57 -0.04 -20.84
CA LEU A 8 0.34 -1.14 -21.16
C LEU A 8 1.82 -0.80 -20.91
N ASP A 9 2.16 0.49 -20.92
CA ASP A 9 3.50 0.99 -20.60
C ASP A 9 3.88 0.74 -19.12
N TRP A 10 2.88 0.56 -18.24
CA TRP A 10 3.09 0.39 -16.79
C TRP A 10 2.76 -1.01 -16.30
N ASN A 11 1.70 -1.64 -16.83
CA ASN A 11 1.34 -3.02 -16.48
C ASN A 11 0.54 -3.71 -17.59
N ASN A 12 0.41 -5.04 -17.50
CA ASN A 12 -0.43 -5.83 -18.39
C ASN A 12 -1.83 -6.12 -17.81
N PHE A 13 -2.28 -5.36 -16.80
CA PHE A 13 -3.52 -5.65 -16.08
C PHE A 13 -4.75 -5.50 -16.96
N ALA A 14 -4.80 -4.44 -17.78
CA ALA A 14 -5.93 -4.15 -18.67
C ALA A 14 -6.24 -5.25 -19.69
N ILE A 15 -5.26 -6.10 -20.02
CA ILE A 15 -5.42 -7.20 -20.98
C ILE A 15 -5.63 -8.57 -20.29
N LYS A 16 -5.65 -8.62 -18.95
CA LYS A 16 -5.99 -9.87 -18.24
C LYS A 16 -7.49 -10.11 -18.32
N GLY A 17 -7.88 -11.39 -18.45
CA GLY A 17 -9.30 -11.77 -18.49
C GLY A 17 -10.10 -11.34 -17.25
N ILE A 18 -9.45 -11.11 -16.10
CA ILE A 18 -10.08 -10.63 -14.87
C ILE A 18 -10.45 -9.13 -14.91
N PHE A 19 -9.89 -8.36 -15.86
CA PHE A 19 -10.07 -6.92 -15.91
C PHE A 19 -11.55 -6.52 -16.07
N ALA A 20 -12.20 -7.02 -17.13
CA ALA A 20 -13.60 -6.70 -17.43
C ALA A 20 -14.57 -7.05 -16.28
N PRO A 21 -14.57 -8.28 -15.70
CA PRO A 21 -15.47 -8.60 -14.61
C PRO A 21 -15.17 -7.80 -13.33
N LEU A 22 -13.90 -7.48 -13.04
CA LEU A 22 -13.55 -6.68 -11.87
C LEU A 22 -14.06 -5.24 -11.99
N ILE A 23 -13.79 -4.58 -13.12
CA ILE A 23 -14.23 -3.21 -13.36
C ILE A 23 -15.76 -3.12 -13.31
N SER A 24 -16.45 -4.08 -13.93
CA SER A 24 -17.92 -4.16 -13.87
C SER A 24 -18.44 -4.28 -12.44
N LYS A 25 -17.85 -5.16 -11.61
CA LYS A 25 -18.22 -5.29 -10.20
C LYS A 25 -17.97 -4.02 -9.38
N ILE A 26 -16.86 -3.31 -9.64
CA ILE A 26 -16.55 -2.07 -8.94
C ILE A 26 -17.55 -0.98 -9.29
N ILE A 27 -17.87 -0.82 -10.59
CA ILE A 27 -18.89 0.14 -11.04
C ILE A 27 -20.24 -0.23 -10.45
N TYR A 28 -20.62 -1.51 -10.48
CA TYR A 28 -21.86 -1.98 -9.88
C TYR A 28 -21.93 -1.67 -8.38
N TYR A 29 -20.84 -1.90 -7.65
CA TYR A 29 -20.77 -1.59 -6.22
C TYR A 29 -20.90 -0.09 -5.93
N LEU A 30 -20.21 0.75 -6.72
CA LEU A 30 -20.28 2.21 -6.60
C LEU A 30 -21.65 2.76 -6.98
N ALA A 31 -22.29 2.20 -8.02
CA ALA A 31 -23.63 2.59 -8.45
C ALA A 31 -24.73 2.05 -7.52
N SER A 32 -24.47 0.92 -6.85
CA SER A 32 -25.32 0.35 -5.80
C SER A 32 -25.21 1.11 -4.48
N SER A 33 -24.89 2.41 -4.53
CA SER A 33 -24.89 3.35 -3.40
C SER A 33 -26.31 3.55 -2.84
N ASN A 34 -26.97 2.47 -2.43
CA ASN A 34 -28.05 2.49 -1.47
C ASN A 34 -27.42 2.90 -0.14
N SER A 35 -27.44 4.21 0.05
CA SER A 35 -27.05 5.00 1.20
C SER A 35 -27.97 4.75 2.41
N ASN A 36 -28.08 3.50 2.86
CA ASN A 36 -28.71 3.21 4.15
C ASN A 36 -27.68 3.04 5.27
N GLY A 37 -26.39 3.10 4.95
CA GLY A 37 -25.32 3.19 5.92
C GLY A 37 -24.94 4.64 6.11
N ASN A 38 -25.53 5.29 7.11
CA ASN A 38 -25.09 6.62 7.50
C ASN A 38 -23.60 6.52 7.93
N SER A 39 -22.75 7.30 7.28
CA SER A 39 -21.36 7.48 7.69
C SER A 39 -21.33 8.55 8.78
N TYR A 40 -20.77 8.20 9.94
CA TYR A 40 -20.60 9.09 11.08
C TYR A 40 -19.12 9.24 11.39
N LEU A 41 -18.76 10.34 12.03
CA LEU A 41 -17.42 10.51 12.59
C LEU A 41 -17.32 9.89 13.98
N THR A 42 -16.13 9.49 14.37
CA THR A 42 -15.83 9.05 15.74
C THR A 42 -16.29 10.12 16.74
N GLY A 43 -17.09 9.71 17.73
CA GLY A 43 -17.68 10.62 18.74
C GLY A 43 -19.02 11.26 18.35
N GLU A 44 -19.48 11.13 17.10
CA GLU A 44 -20.83 11.54 16.71
C GLU A 44 -21.88 10.52 17.16
N SER A 45 -23.09 10.98 17.49
CA SER A 45 -24.18 10.08 17.84
C SER A 45 -24.84 9.47 16.61
N ILE A 46 -25.00 8.16 16.60
CA ILE A 46 -25.75 7.44 15.56
C ILE A 46 -27.24 7.52 15.90
N ASN A 47 -28.04 8.12 15.02
CA ASN A 47 -29.49 8.04 15.13
C ASN A 47 -29.98 6.72 14.51
N ILE A 48 -30.62 5.89 15.31
CA ILE A 48 -31.24 4.63 14.88
C ILE A 48 -32.77 4.75 14.99
N ASP A 49 -33.47 4.38 13.91
CA ASP A 49 -34.92 4.22 13.92
C ASP A 49 -35.27 2.91 14.64
N VAL A 50 -36.02 3.03 15.73
CA VAL A 50 -36.46 1.93 16.58
C VAL A 50 -37.98 1.76 16.55
N SER A 51 -38.69 2.56 15.74
CA SER A 51 -40.16 2.59 15.65
C SER A 51 -40.77 1.24 15.23
N LYS A 52 -40.02 0.44 14.49
CA LYS A 52 -40.46 -0.87 13.96
C LYS A 52 -39.99 -2.05 14.82
N LEU A 53 -39.34 -1.81 15.95
CA LEU A 53 -38.84 -2.86 16.81
C LEU A 53 -39.93 -3.37 17.74
N ILE A 54 -40.18 -4.68 17.70
CA ILE A 54 -41.11 -5.37 18.59
C ILE A 54 -40.44 -5.67 19.94
N TYR A 55 -39.11 -5.86 19.93
CA TYR A 55 -38.31 -6.17 21.11
C TYR A 55 -37.51 -4.95 21.56
N PRO A 56 -37.56 -4.57 22.86
CA PRO A 56 -36.87 -3.38 23.37
C PRO A 56 -35.36 -3.58 23.55
N ILE A 57 -34.84 -4.80 23.36
CA ILE A 57 -33.42 -5.10 23.50
C ILE A 57 -32.75 -5.04 22.13
N ILE A 58 -31.68 -4.26 22.04
CA ILE A 58 -30.81 -4.14 20.87
C ILE A 58 -29.43 -4.69 21.21
N ASP A 59 -28.94 -5.62 20.39
CA ASP A 59 -27.54 -6.03 20.41
C ASP A 59 -26.76 -5.17 19.41
N VAL A 60 -25.82 -4.37 19.89
CA VAL A 60 -24.89 -3.58 19.08
C VAL A 60 -23.60 -4.35 18.93
N ASN A 61 -23.29 -4.76 17.71
CA ASN A 61 -22.02 -5.39 17.39
C ASN A 61 -21.05 -4.30 16.92
N LEU A 62 -20.07 -4.01 17.78
CA LEU A 62 -18.97 -3.10 17.53
C LEU A 62 -17.76 -3.89 16.99
N PRO A 63 -16.80 -3.21 16.35
CA PRO A 63 -15.49 -3.79 16.07
C PRO A 63 -14.81 -4.28 17.37
N GLY A 64 -14.87 -5.59 17.62
CA GLY A 64 -14.22 -6.25 18.76
C GLY A 64 -15.06 -6.43 20.03
N ARG A 65 -16.30 -5.93 20.11
CA ARG A 65 -17.18 -6.15 21.28
C ARG A 65 -18.65 -6.12 20.92
N ILE A 66 -19.47 -6.80 21.73
CA ILE A 66 -20.93 -6.76 21.62
C ILE A 66 -21.48 -6.06 22.86
N GLU A 67 -22.34 -5.07 22.65
CA GLU A 67 -23.04 -4.35 23.70
C GLU A 67 -24.54 -4.63 23.62
N LYS A 68 -25.20 -4.72 24.78
CA LYS A 68 -26.65 -4.85 24.85
C LYS A 68 -27.26 -3.57 25.37
N LEU A 69 -28.23 -3.05 24.66
CA LEU A 69 -28.98 -1.86 25.01
C LEU A 69 -30.42 -2.24 25.32
N ASN A 70 -30.97 -1.69 26.39
CA ASN A 70 -32.38 -1.84 26.73
C ASN A 70 -33.09 -0.49 26.50
N LEU A 71 -33.99 -0.45 25.52
CA LEU A 71 -34.80 0.71 25.20
C LEU A 71 -35.95 0.81 26.20
N GLN A 72 -35.86 1.76 27.14
CA GLN A 72 -36.92 1.99 28.13
C GLN A 72 -37.97 3.02 27.68
N ASN A 73 -37.83 3.63 26.49
CA ASN A 73 -38.66 4.74 26.03
C ASN A 73 -39.41 4.44 24.73
N GLU A 74 -40.67 4.89 24.65
CA GLU A 74 -41.56 4.85 23.47
C GLU A 74 -41.18 5.86 22.37
N LYS A 75 -39.90 6.20 22.22
CA LYS A 75 -39.46 7.12 21.16
C LYS A 75 -39.20 6.33 19.88
N SER A 76 -39.63 6.88 18.75
CA SER A 76 -39.41 6.28 17.43
C SER A 76 -37.94 6.22 17.03
N THR A 77 -37.07 7.03 17.64
CA THR A 77 -35.64 7.07 17.37
C THR A 77 -34.81 6.99 18.66
N TYR A 78 -33.67 6.31 18.60
CA TYR A 78 -32.68 6.27 19.67
C TYR A 78 -31.33 6.81 19.19
N ASN A 79 -30.66 7.60 20.03
CA ASN A 79 -29.32 8.11 19.74
C ASN A 79 -28.28 7.26 20.47
N TYR A 80 -27.41 6.60 19.71
CA TYR A 80 -26.30 5.81 20.25
C TYR A 80 -25.02 6.64 20.25
N TYR A 81 -24.40 6.81 21.43
CA TYR A 81 -23.27 7.73 21.64
C TYR A 81 -21.89 7.06 21.70
N ASN A 82 -21.83 5.73 21.83
CA ASN A 82 -20.57 5.02 22.07
C ASN A 82 -19.83 4.68 20.76
N THR A 83 -19.49 5.73 20.03
CA THR A 83 -18.88 5.71 18.68
C THR A 83 -17.38 6.02 18.71
N PHE A 84 -16.70 5.71 19.81
CA PHE A 84 -15.27 5.99 20.00
C PHE A 84 -14.34 5.01 19.28
N ILE A 85 -14.87 3.93 18.71
CA ILE A 85 -14.11 2.92 17.97
C ILE A 85 -14.45 3.10 16.48
N ASN A 86 -13.44 3.13 15.63
CA ASN A 86 -13.62 3.19 14.19
C ASN A 86 -14.06 1.83 13.62
N GLY A 87 -14.96 1.86 12.64
CA GLY A 87 -15.40 0.68 11.91
C GLY A 87 -16.91 0.58 11.76
N SER A 88 -17.37 -0.63 11.47
CA SER A 88 -18.78 -0.89 11.14
C SER A 88 -19.57 -1.33 12.37
N TYR A 89 -20.60 -0.55 12.70
CA TYR A 89 -21.54 -0.81 13.76
C TYR A 89 -22.78 -1.48 13.18
N LYS A 90 -23.19 -2.60 13.78
CA LYS A 90 -24.37 -3.36 13.35
C LYS A 90 -25.35 -3.47 14.50
N PHE A 91 -26.60 -3.10 14.26
CA PHE A 91 -27.66 -3.11 15.25
C PHE A 91 -28.62 -4.27 14.96
N PHE A 92 -28.73 -5.17 15.93
CA PHE A 92 -29.57 -6.35 15.86
C PHE A 92 -30.72 -6.27 16.86
N SER A 93 -31.88 -6.77 16.48
CA SER A 93 -33.01 -7.03 17.38
C SER A 93 -33.49 -8.44 17.13
N ASN A 94 -33.52 -9.27 18.18
CA ASN A 94 -33.85 -10.70 18.08
C ASN A 94 -33.12 -11.41 16.92
N ASN A 95 -31.78 -11.26 16.88
CA ASN A 95 -30.89 -11.79 15.85
C ASN A 95 -31.07 -11.26 14.41
N ASN A 96 -32.00 -10.34 14.17
CA ASN A 96 -32.19 -9.70 12.87
C ASN A 96 -31.46 -8.37 12.79
N LEU A 97 -30.62 -8.20 11.77
CA LEU A 97 -29.97 -6.93 11.46
C LEU A 97 -31.03 -5.95 10.94
N PHE A 98 -31.25 -4.83 11.64
CA PHE A 98 -32.22 -3.83 11.21
C PHE A 98 -31.58 -2.49 10.85
N SER A 99 -30.39 -2.19 11.36
CA SER A 99 -29.65 -0.96 11.04
C SER A 99 -28.14 -1.19 11.07
N PHE A 100 -27.40 -0.38 10.32
CA PHE A 100 -25.95 -0.38 10.29
C PHE A 100 -25.42 1.05 10.12
N ALA A 101 -24.24 1.29 10.66
CA ALA A 101 -23.57 2.58 10.57
C ALA A 101 -22.08 2.37 10.38
N SER A 102 -21.44 3.26 9.62
CA SER A 102 -19.99 3.27 9.45
C SER A 102 -19.42 4.45 10.21
N VAL A 103 -18.61 4.18 11.23
CA VAL A 103 -17.95 5.21 12.04
C VAL A 103 -16.51 5.35 11.56
N ASN A 104 -16.18 6.53 11.02
CA ASN A 104 -14.89 6.82 10.42
C ASN A 104 -14.16 7.89 11.24
N ILE A 105 -12.83 7.87 11.18
CA ILE A 105 -11.99 8.93 11.76
C ILE A 105 -12.16 10.19 10.89
N ASN A 106 -12.11 11.36 11.52
CA ASN A 106 -12.13 12.63 10.80
C ASN A 106 -10.91 12.74 9.88
N SER A 107 -11.13 12.96 8.58
CA SER A 107 -10.04 13.08 7.61
C SER A 107 -9.10 14.24 7.92
N LYS A 108 -9.56 15.27 8.67
CA LYS A 108 -8.72 16.38 9.14
C LYS A 108 -7.66 15.97 10.17
N GLU A 109 -7.86 14.85 10.85
CA GLU A 109 -6.88 14.29 11.80
C GLU A 109 -5.80 13.48 11.09
N SER A 110 -5.97 13.18 9.80
CA SER A 110 -4.95 12.46 9.04
C SER A 110 -3.76 13.38 8.78
N ASN A 111 -2.59 12.99 9.28
CA ASN A 111 -1.34 13.64 8.91
C ASN A 111 -0.94 13.19 7.49
N LEU A 112 -1.22 14.05 6.51
CA LEU A 112 -0.86 13.81 5.10
C LEU A 112 0.53 14.33 4.73
N LEU A 113 1.31 14.81 5.73
CA LEU A 113 2.68 15.24 5.48
C LEU A 113 3.50 14.05 5.01
N LYS A 114 4.34 14.30 4.00
CA LYS A 114 5.30 13.31 3.53
C LYS A 114 6.26 13.02 4.68
N ILE A 115 6.51 11.74 4.91
CA ILE A 115 7.55 11.31 5.82
C ILE A 115 8.90 11.87 5.36
N GLU A 116 9.71 12.31 6.31
CA GLU A 116 11.06 12.76 6.03
C GLU A 116 11.94 11.59 5.58
N ARG A 117 12.93 11.89 4.73
CA ARG A 117 13.77 10.86 4.11
C ARG A 117 14.52 10.04 5.15
N ASP A 118 15.06 10.68 6.17
CA ASP A 118 15.88 10.01 7.19
C ASP A 118 15.02 9.04 8.01
N SER A 119 13.80 9.47 8.40
CA SER A 119 12.83 8.60 9.08
C SER A 119 12.38 7.44 8.21
N LEU A 120 12.14 7.68 6.91
CA LEU A 120 11.81 6.62 5.95
C LEU A 120 12.95 5.60 5.86
N THR A 121 14.20 6.08 5.78
CA THR A 121 15.39 5.23 5.67
C THR A 121 15.56 4.36 6.91
N GLN A 122 15.33 4.92 8.10
CA GLN A 122 15.32 4.16 9.35
C GLN A 122 14.26 3.05 9.35
N ILE A 123 13.02 3.37 8.98
CA ILE A 123 11.92 2.38 8.91
C ILE A 123 12.23 1.28 7.90
N LEU A 124 12.76 1.64 6.73
CA LEU A 124 13.10 0.64 5.71
C LEU A 124 14.26 -0.25 6.16
N ASN A 125 15.24 0.29 6.88
CA ASN A 125 16.32 -0.50 7.46
C ASN A 125 15.78 -1.51 8.50
N GLU A 126 14.84 -1.10 9.35
CA GLU A 126 14.22 -2.00 10.34
C GLU A 126 13.40 -3.14 9.71
N ILE A 127 12.75 -2.90 8.56
CA ILE A 127 11.87 -3.88 7.92
C ILE A 127 12.62 -4.80 6.94
N PHE A 128 13.59 -4.24 6.22
CA PHE A 128 14.20 -4.89 5.05
C PHE A 128 15.70 -5.17 5.20
N ASP A 129 16.32 -4.87 6.35
CA ASP A 129 17.75 -5.12 6.62
C ASP A 129 18.64 -4.61 5.46
N GLU A 130 18.44 -3.36 5.06
CA GLU A 130 19.13 -2.69 3.94
C GLU A 130 18.86 -3.27 2.53
N ASN A 131 18.00 -4.29 2.38
CA ASN A 131 17.64 -4.86 1.08
C ASN A 131 16.53 -4.08 0.36
N TYR A 132 16.75 -2.78 0.14
CA TYR A 132 15.84 -1.94 -0.63
C TYR A 132 16.61 -0.96 -1.50
N LEU A 133 15.93 -0.45 -2.52
CA LEU A 133 16.50 0.50 -3.46
C LEU A 133 15.59 1.73 -3.54
N LEU A 134 16.15 2.88 -3.14
CA LEU A 134 15.42 4.16 -3.15
C LEU A 134 15.66 4.87 -4.48
N ILE A 135 14.62 4.91 -5.31
CA ILE A 135 14.64 5.57 -6.62
C ILE A 135 14.16 7.01 -6.46
N LEU A 136 14.97 7.98 -6.89
CA LEU A 136 14.59 9.39 -6.86
C LEU A 136 13.69 9.71 -8.06
N PRO A 137 12.67 10.58 -7.92
CA PRO A 137 11.74 10.92 -9.00
C PRO A 137 12.43 11.44 -10.28
N ASN A 138 13.58 12.09 -10.12
CA ASN A 138 14.34 12.70 -11.23
C ASN A 138 15.48 11.81 -11.74
N SER A 139 15.60 10.57 -11.25
CA SER A 139 16.61 9.61 -11.71
C SER A 139 16.10 8.76 -12.87
N ASN A 140 17.01 8.20 -13.67
CA ASN A 140 16.68 7.22 -14.69
C ASN A 140 16.33 5.87 -14.03
N TYR A 141 15.09 5.77 -13.52
CA TYR A 141 14.61 4.59 -12.79
C TYR A 141 14.76 3.28 -13.58
N LEU A 142 14.68 3.34 -14.92
CA LEU A 142 14.84 2.17 -15.77
C LEU A 142 16.25 1.60 -15.69
N GLU A 143 17.26 2.46 -15.65
CA GLU A 143 18.66 2.07 -15.52
C GLU A 143 18.92 1.50 -14.13
N THR A 144 18.46 2.18 -13.08
CA THR A 144 18.61 1.69 -11.71
C THR A 144 17.93 0.33 -11.47
N ILE A 145 16.76 0.09 -12.07
CA ILE A 145 16.08 -1.21 -11.99
C ILE A 145 16.85 -2.28 -12.79
N LYS A 146 17.43 -1.93 -13.94
CA LYS A 146 18.26 -2.87 -14.73
C LYS A 146 19.51 -3.27 -13.97
N GLU A 147 20.22 -2.31 -13.38
CA GLU A 147 21.39 -2.55 -12.53
C GLU A 147 21.03 -3.45 -11.33
N ALA A 148 19.91 -3.20 -10.67
CA ALA A 148 19.45 -4.03 -9.56
C ALA A 148 19.09 -5.48 -9.99
N LYS A 149 18.55 -5.68 -11.20
CA LYS A 149 18.13 -6.99 -11.69
C LYS A 149 19.27 -7.84 -12.25
N PHE A 150 20.17 -7.23 -13.02
CA PHE A 150 21.19 -7.94 -13.78
C PHE A 150 22.61 -7.75 -13.22
N GLY A 151 22.76 -6.88 -12.21
CA GLY A 151 24.06 -6.44 -11.72
C GLY A 151 24.76 -5.51 -12.71
N THR A 152 25.90 -4.97 -12.30
CA THR A 152 26.78 -4.20 -13.20
C THR A 152 27.59 -5.16 -14.09
N GLU A 153 27.71 -4.86 -15.38
CA GLU A 153 28.49 -5.65 -16.34
C GLU A 153 30.01 -5.51 -16.11
N LEU A 154 30.54 -6.18 -15.09
CA LEU A 154 31.95 -6.12 -14.68
C LEU A 154 32.92 -6.70 -15.72
N TRP A 155 32.45 -7.50 -16.67
CA TRP A 155 33.33 -8.12 -17.68
C TRP A 155 34.00 -7.09 -18.60
N LYS A 156 33.32 -5.98 -18.92
CA LYS A 156 33.87 -4.91 -19.77
C LYS A 156 35.11 -4.25 -19.15
N PRO A 157 35.10 -3.75 -17.90
CA PRO A 157 36.30 -3.20 -17.28
C PRO A 157 37.39 -4.25 -17.10
N PHE A 158 37.06 -5.51 -16.77
CA PHE A 158 38.06 -6.58 -16.67
C PHE A 158 38.77 -6.84 -18.01
N LEU A 159 38.05 -6.80 -19.13
CA LEU A 159 38.62 -7.02 -20.46
C LEU A 159 39.58 -5.88 -20.85
N ILE A 160 39.21 -4.63 -20.55
CA ILE A 160 40.09 -3.47 -20.76
C ILE A 160 41.37 -3.60 -19.93
N ILE A 161 41.26 -3.97 -18.65
CA ILE A 161 42.41 -4.19 -17.77
C ILE A 161 43.30 -5.30 -18.31
N ALA A 162 42.72 -6.40 -18.79
CA ALA A 162 43.49 -7.51 -19.38
C ALA A 162 44.30 -7.06 -20.62
N PHE A 163 43.71 -6.23 -21.50
CA PHE A 163 44.45 -5.67 -22.64
C PHE A 163 45.58 -4.74 -22.21
N ILE A 164 45.36 -3.91 -21.20
CA ILE A 164 46.41 -3.02 -20.66
C ILE A 164 47.57 -3.86 -20.11
N ILE A 165 47.27 -4.90 -19.32
CA ILE A 165 48.29 -5.82 -18.78
C ILE A 165 49.08 -6.51 -19.90
N ALA A 166 48.39 -7.01 -20.94
CA ALA A 166 49.04 -7.66 -22.07
C ALA A 166 49.99 -6.70 -22.84
N LEU A 167 49.60 -5.42 -23.00
CA LEU A 167 50.47 -4.41 -23.60
C LEU A 167 51.71 -4.13 -22.74
N PHE A 168 51.55 -4.04 -21.43
CA PHE A 168 52.68 -3.90 -20.51
C PHE A 168 53.63 -5.10 -20.57
N GLU A 169 53.08 -6.32 -20.62
CA GLU A 169 53.86 -7.54 -20.76
C GLU A 169 54.70 -7.54 -22.04
N MET A 170 54.10 -7.16 -23.18
CA MET A 170 54.84 -7.03 -24.44
C MET A 170 55.93 -5.95 -24.38
N PHE A 171 55.69 -4.84 -23.69
CA PHE A 171 56.67 -3.77 -23.54
C PHE A 171 57.88 -4.21 -22.71
N ILE A 172 57.63 -4.89 -21.59
CA ILE A 172 58.65 -5.46 -20.71
C ILE A 172 59.45 -6.51 -21.47
N ALA A 173 58.79 -7.49 -22.10
CA ALA A 173 59.44 -8.58 -22.84
C ALA A 173 60.33 -8.05 -23.99
N ARG A 174 59.93 -6.95 -24.64
CA ARG A 174 60.72 -6.32 -25.69
C ARG A 174 61.98 -5.62 -25.15
N SER A 175 61.92 -5.05 -23.95
CA SER A 175 63.07 -4.45 -23.28
C SER A 175 64.11 -5.51 -22.92
N THR A 176 63.69 -6.61 -22.28
CA THR A 176 64.61 -7.69 -21.85
C THR A 176 65.30 -8.38 -23.02
N LYS A 177 64.61 -8.54 -24.17
CA LYS A 177 65.20 -9.14 -25.37
C LYS A 177 66.33 -8.29 -25.97
N LYS A 178 66.28 -6.96 -25.77
CA LYS A 178 67.26 -6.00 -26.28
C LYS A 178 68.54 -5.99 -25.44
N ASP A 179 68.41 -6.19 -24.13
CA ASP A 179 69.54 -6.26 -23.20
C ASP A 179 70.36 -7.56 -23.38
N ILE A 180 69.70 -8.68 -23.69
CA ILE A 180 70.38 -9.97 -23.92
C ILE A 180 71.17 -9.98 -25.24
N SER A 181 70.72 -9.24 -26.27
CA SER A 181 71.43 -9.14 -27.55
C SER A 181 72.72 -8.30 -27.51
N HIS A 182 72.95 -7.53 -26.44
CA HIS A 182 74.17 -6.73 -26.26
C HIS A 182 75.28 -7.45 -25.45
N LEU A 183 75.01 -8.67 -24.98
CA LEU A 183 75.93 -9.48 -24.16
C LEU A 183 76.59 -10.66 -24.92
N ASN A 184 76.37 -10.79 -26.23
CA ASN A 184 77.03 -11.77 -27.11
C ASN A 184 77.96 -11.07 -28.11
#